data_AF-A0A7V5ZKZ8-F1
#
_entry.id   AF-A0A7V5ZKZ8-F1
#
_cell.length_a   1.000
_cell.length_b   1.000
_cell.length_c   1.000
_cell.angle_alpha   90.00
_cell.angle_beta   90.00
_cell.angle_gamma   90.00
#
_symmetry.space_group_name_H-M   'P 1'
#
loop_
_entity.id
_entity.type
_entity.pdbx_description
1 polymer ?
#
loop_
_entity_poly.entity_id
_entity_poly.type
_entity_poly.pdbx_seq_one_letter_code
_entity_poly.pdbx_strand_id
1 'polypeptide(L)'
;MAERGGDVTIRRAAHTAWRRLGEELVVIDLDANLVYGLDQPGGQVWELLGEGRGLGEIAAAIASEATEGEPLQAVERFLAELAAAGLVEGVSEPAAAAPPADPASVSSPRILWRERVQRFGGSCGLRPGQGTPCGGKPLWS
;
A
#
# COMPACT_ATOMS: atom_id res chain seq x y z
N MET A 1 2.92 -20.42 -32.46
CA MET A 1 3.54 -20.19 -31.15
C MET A 1 3.22 -18.75 -30.80
N ALA A 2 2.11 -18.51 -30.11
CA ALA A 2 1.62 -17.17 -29.84
C ALA A 2 2.38 -16.61 -28.63
N GLU A 3 3.21 -15.60 -28.87
CA GLU A 3 3.84 -14.83 -27.81
C GLU A 3 2.73 -14.18 -26.99
N ARG A 4 2.61 -14.60 -25.72
CA ARG A 4 1.65 -14.04 -24.78
C ARG A 4 1.90 -12.55 -24.70
N GLY A 5 0.87 -11.76 -25.01
CA GLY A 5 0.86 -10.32 -24.77
C GLY A 5 1.40 -10.04 -23.37
N GLY A 6 2.32 -9.07 -23.29
CA GLY A 6 3.04 -8.75 -22.06
C GLY A 6 2.07 -8.53 -20.92
N ASP A 7 1.96 -9.53 -20.05
CA ASP A 7 1.23 -9.42 -18.80
C ASP A 7 1.99 -8.40 -17.97
N VAL A 8 1.39 -7.22 -17.84
CA VAL A 8 1.92 -6.14 -17.02
C VAL A 8 1.97 -6.67 -15.59
N THR A 9 3.13 -7.19 -15.20
CA THR A 9 3.34 -7.77 -13.88
C THR A 9 3.49 -6.62 -12.89
N ILE A 10 2.38 -6.25 -12.25
CA ILE A 10 2.39 -5.23 -11.21
C ILE A 10 3.08 -5.80 -9.97
N ARG A 11 4.04 -5.05 -9.41
CA ARG A 11 4.81 -5.45 -8.23
C ARG A 11 4.72 -4.38 -7.16
N ARG A 12 4.83 -4.79 -5.90
CA ARG A 12 4.98 -3.85 -4.78
C ARG A 12 6.32 -3.15 -4.88
N ALA A 13 6.35 -1.85 -4.57
CA ALA A 13 7.59 -1.10 -4.59
C ALA A 13 8.55 -1.60 -3.49
N ALA A 14 9.84 -1.68 -3.80
CA ALA A 14 10.81 -2.35 -2.92
C ALA A 14 11.04 -1.63 -1.58
N HIS A 15 10.74 -0.33 -1.51
CA HIS A 15 10.86 0.51 -0.32
C HIS A 15 9.62 0.43 0.59
N THR A 16 8.67 -0.45 0.29
CA THR A 16 7.45 -0.62 1.09
C THR A 16 7.59 -1.75 2.11
N ALA A 17 7.18 -1.49 3.35
CA ALA A 17 6.96 -2.52 4.36
C ALA A 17 5.47 -2.62 4.65
N TRP A 18 4.99 -3.78 5.10
CA TRP A 18 3.56 -3.93 5.39
C TRP A 18 3.31 -4.95 6.48
N ARG A 19 2.14 -4.85 7.13
CA ARG A 19 1.66 -5.84 8.10
C ARG A 19 0.13 -5.83 8.18
N ARG A 20 -0.46 -7.02 8.29
CA ARG A 20 -1.89 -7.18 8.61
C ARG A 20 -2.15 -6.89 10.09
N LEU A 21 -3.19 -6.11 10.38
CA LEU A 21 -3.68 -5.80 11.73
C LEU A 21 -5.19 -6.05 11.78
N GLY A 22 -5.61 -7.27 12.14
CA GLY A 22 -7.01 -7.65 12.11
C GLY A 22 -7.55 -7.69 10.67
N GLU A 23 -8.55 -6.85 10.39
CA GLU A 23 -9.22 -6.74 9.09
C GLU A 23 -8.55 -5.70 8.17
N GLU A 24 -7.63 -4.89 8.69
CA GLU A 24 -6.91 -3.87 7.94
C GLU A 24 -5.49 -4.32 7.61
N LEU A 25 -4.94 -3.78 6.52
CA LEU A 25 -3.55 -3.96 6.15
C LEU A 25 -2.83 -2.62 6.16
N VAL A 26 -1.78 -2.50 6.96
CA VAL A 26 -0.98 -1.29 7.05
C VAL A 26 0.20 -1.40 6.10
N VAL A 27 0.33 -0.44 5.20
CA VAL A 27 1.48 -0.27 4.29
C VAL A 27 2.28 0.94 4.75
N ILE A 28 3.59 0.78 4.78
CA ILE A 28 4.56 1.79 5.19
C ILE A 28 5.46 2.07 4.00
N ASP A 29 5.44 3.31 3.53
CA ASP A 29 6.39 3.86 2.56
C ASP A 29 7.58 4.45 3.33
N LEU A 30 8.72 3.77 3.25
CA LEU A 30 9.94 4.13 3.95
C LEU A 30 10.62 5.38 3.36
N ASP A 31 10.41 5.68 2.08
CA ASP A 31 11.02 6.82 1.40
C ASP A 31 10.22 8.10 1.67
N ALA A 32 8.90 8.06 1.48
CA ALA A 32 8.03 9.22 1.69
C ALA A 32 7.71 9.50 3.16
N ASN A 33 8.05 8.57 4.07
CA ASN A 33 7.66 8.58 5.48
C ASN A 33 6.13 8.62 5.66
N LEU A 34 5.41 7.82 4.87
CA LEU A 34 3.95 7.74 4.89
C LEU A 34 3.49 6.34 5.33
N VAL A 35 2.39 6.31 6.07
CA VAL A 35 1.72 5.08 6.47
C VAL A 35 0.30 5.12 5.94
N TYR A 36 -0.11 4.04 5.30
CA TYR A 36 -1.40 3.88 4.67
C TYR A 36 -2.14 2.73 5.36
N GLY A 37 -3.40 2.95 5.69
CA GLY A 37 -4.32 1.87 6.08
C GLY A 37 -5.14 1.43 4.88
N LEU A 38 -5.09 0.15 4.54
CA LEU A 38 -5.93 -0.46 3.53
C LEU A 38 -7.06 -1.22 4.22
N ASP A 39 -8.23 -1.21 3.60
CA ASP A 39 -9.35 -2.05 4.01
C ASP A 39 -9.11 -3.53 3.70
N GLN A 40 -10.04 -4.39 4.11
CA GLN A 40 -9.92 -5.84 3.89
C GLN A 40 -9.70 -6.22 2.41
N PRO A 41 -10.53 -5.79 1.44
CA PRO A 41 -10.29 -6.12 0.04
C PRO A 41 -9.03 -5.44 -0.51
N GLY A 42 -8.68 -4.23 -0.08
CA GLY A 42 -7.40 -3.59 -0.43
C GLY A 42 -6.18 -4.36 0.06
N GLY A 43 -6.26 -4.92 1.27
CA GLY A 43 -5.25 -5.80 1.85
C GLY A 43 -5.09 -7.11 1.09
N GLN A 44 -6.20 -7.73 0.66
CA GLN A 44 -6.15 -8.92 -0.19
C GLN A 44 -5.47 -8.65 -1.53
N VAL A 45 -5.80 -7.53 -2.20
CA VAL A 45 -5.12 -7.10 -3.43
C VAL A 45 -3.61 -6.97 -3.17
N TRP A 46 -3.21 -6.33 -2.07
CA TRP A 46 -1.81 -6.15 -1.70
C TRP A 46 -1.05 -7.47 -1.51
N GLU A 47 -1.70 -8.47 -0.91
CA GLU A 47 -1.11 -9.80 -0.71
C GLU A 47 -0.95 -10.56 -2.03
N LEU A 48 -1.97 -10.54 -2.88
CA LEU A 48 -1.96 -11.19 -4.19
C LEU A 48 -0.91 -10.59 -5.15
N LEU A 49 -0.70 -9.27 -5.09
CA LEU A 49 0.42 -8.61 -5.77
C LEU A 49 1.77 -9.16 -5.31
N GLY A 50 1.86 -9.54 -4.04
CA GLY A 50 3.05 -10.17 -3.48
C GLY A 50 3.35 -11.57 -4.00
N GLU A 51 2.32 -12.29 -4.39
CA GLU A 51 2.40 -13.61 -5.00
C GLU A 51 2.70 -13.55 -6.51
N GLY A 52 2.68 -12.35 -7.10
CA GLY A 52 2.90 -12.14 -8.54
C GLY A 52 1.70 -12.55 -9.40
N ARG A 53 0.49 -12.48 -8.84
CA ARG A 53 -0.75 -12.79 -9.56
C ARG A 53 -1.06 -11.71 -10.59
N GLY A 54 -1.64 -12.11 -11.71
CA GLY A 54 -2.05 -11.19 -12.77
C GLY A 54 -3.32 -10.41 -12.39
N LEU A 55 -3.52 -9.25 -13.01
CA LEU A 55 -4.66 -8.36 -12.75
C LEU A 55 -6.03 -9.08 -12.78
N GLY A 56 -6.24 -9.94 -13.79
CA GLY A 56 -7.49 -10.69 -13.94
C GLY A 56 -7.73 -11.71 -12.81
N GLU A 57 -6.67 -12.30 -12.27
CA GLU A 57 -6.79 -13.23 -11.14
C GLU A 57 -7.11 -12.49 -9.84
N ILE A 58 -6.48 -11.33 -9.64
CA ILE A 58 -6.75 -10.45 -8.51
C ILE A 58 -8.20 -9.98 -8.55
N ALA A 59 -8.66 -9.49 -9.71
CA ALA A 59 -10.04 -9.06 -9.89
C ALA A 59 -11.04 -10.20 -9.64
N ALA A 60 -10.75 -11.42 -10.11
CA ALA A 60 -11.60 -12.58 -9.87
C ALA A 60 -11.66 -12.98 -8.38
N ALA A 61 -10.55 -12.87 -7.65
CA ALA A 61 -10.52 -13.14 -6.21
C ALA A 61 -11.39 -12.15 -5.44
N ILE A 62 -11.27 -10.85 -5.74
CA ILE A 62 -12.09 -9.79 -5.12
C ILE A 62 -13.57 -9.92 -5.53
N ALA A 63 -13.84 -10.27 -6.79
CA ALA A 63 -15.20 -10.50 -7.29
C ALA A 63 -15.94 -11.61 -6.54
N SER A 64 -15.22 -12.65 -6.12
CA SER A 64 -15.82 -13.76 -5.37
C SER A 64 -16.36 -13.35 -4.00
N GLU A 65 -15.85 -12.26 -3.43
CA GLU A 65 -16.27 -11.73 -2.13
C GLU A 65 -17.22 -10.52 -2.27
N ALA A 66 -17.28 -9.90 -3.44
CA ALA A 66 -18.14 -8.76 -3.73
C ALA A 66 -19.57 -9.20 -4.11
N THR A 67 -20.58 -8.54 -3.55
CA THR A 67 -22.00 -8.84 -3.86
C THR A 67 -22.50 -8.06 -5.09
N GLU A 68 -21.96 -6.87 -5.38
CA GLU A 68 -22.38 -6.01 -6.50
C GLU A 68 -21.23 -5.14 -7.04
N GLY A 69 -21.13 -4.98 -8.36
CA GLY A 69 -20.22 -4.04 -9.04
C GLY A 69 -19.35 -4.65 -10.17
N GLU A 70 -18.53 -3.81 -10.79
CA GLU A 70 -17.51 -4.19 -11.78
C GLU A 70 -16.14 -4.35 -11.08
N PRO A 71 -15.78 -5.55 -10.60
CA PRO A 71 -14.63 -5.78 -9.72
C PRO A 71 -13.29 -5.45 -10.40
N LEU A 72 -13.20 -5.68 -11.71
CA LEU A 72 -12.00 -5.36 -12.49
C LEU A 72 -11.70 -3.86 -12.47
N GLN A 73 -12.70 -3.02 -12.76
CA GLN A 73 -12.55 -1.56 -12.81
C GLN A 73 -12.22 -0.99 -11.42
N ALA A 74 -12.80 -1.56 -10.36
CA ALA A 74 -12.50 -1.17 -8.99
C ALA A 74 -11.04 -1.49 -8.61
N VAL A 75 -10.55 -2.68 -8.97
CA VAL A 75 -9.15 -3.09 -8.74
C VAL A 75 -8.18 -2.26 -9.58
N GLU A 76 -8.47 -2.02 -10.87
CA GLU A 76 -7.65 -1.16 -11.74
C GLU A 76 -7.52 0.26 -11.18
N ARG A 77 -8.64 0.85 -10.74
CA ARG A 77 -8.63 2.17 -10.09
C ARG A 77 -7.79 2.18 -8.83
N PHE A 78 -7.94 1.16 -7.98
CA PHE A 78 -7.17 1.05 -6.75
C PHE A 78 -5.66 0.89 -7.03
N LEU A 79 -5.29 0.09 -8.03
CA LEU A 79 -3.89 -0.05 -8.45
C LEU A 79 -3.32 1.25 -9.01
N ALA A 80 -4.13 2.04 -9.73
CA ALA A 80 -3.74 3.37 -10.18
C ALA A 80 -3.52 4.34 -9.01
N GLU A 81 -4.36 4.28 -7.96
CA GLU A 81 -4.16 5.06 -6.72
C GLU A 81 -2.88 4.65 -5.99
N LEU A 82 -2.61 3.35 -5.86
CA LEU A 82 -1.36 2.84 -5.27
C LEU A 82 -0.14 3.25 -6.08
N ALA A 83 -0.22 3.24 -7.41
CA ALA A 83 0.86 3.65 -8.31
C ALA A 83 1.13 5.15 -8.19
N ALA A 84 0.07 5.97 -8.14
CA ALA A 84 0.18 7.41 -7.90
C ALA A 84 0.76 7.75 -6.52
N ALA A 85 0.54 6.88 -5.53
CA ALA A 85 1.16 6.96 -4.21
C ALA A 85 2.59 6.41 -4.15
N GLY A 86 3.13 5.84 -5.24
CA GLY A 86 4.47 5.25 -5.30
C GLY A 86 4.58 3.86 -4.65
N LEU A 87 3.47 3.25 -4.25
CA LEU A 87 3.45 1.98 -3.49
C LEU A 87 3.60 0.73 -4.37
N VAL A 88 3.30 0.85 -5.67
CA VAL A 88 3.40 -0.25 -6.64
C VAL A 88 4.08 0.25 -7.92
N GLU A 89 4.76 -0.67 -8.59
CA GLU A 89 5.51 -0.44 -9.83
C GLU A 89 4.97 -1.34 -10.94
N GLY A 90 5.16 -0.93 -12.19
CA GLY A 90 4.76 -1.69 -13.37
C GLY A 90 3.40 -1.31 -13.95
N VAL A 91 2.60 -0.47 -13.28
CA VAL A 91 1.40 0.13 -13.91
C VAL A 91 1.88 1.11 -14.98
N SER A 92 1.63 0.80 -16.26
CA SER A 92 1.90 1.75 -17.34
C SER A 92 1.04 3.01 -17.10
N GLU A 93 1.67 4.18 -17.17
CA GLU A 93 1.13 5.49 -16.81
C GLU A 93 -0.39 5.60 -17.00
N PRO A 94 -1.17 5.86 -15.93
CA PRO A 94 -2.58 6.12 -16.10
C PRO A 94 -2.72 7.47 -16.81
N ALA A 95 -3.32 7.43 -18.00
CA ALA A 95 -3.76 8.62 -18.71
C ALA A 95 -4.83 9.33 -17.86
N ALA A 96 -4.37 10.34 -17.11
CA ALA A 96 -5.12 11.48 -16.58
C ALA A 96 -6.50 11.20 -15.95
N ALA A 97 -6.51 11.17 -14.61
CA ALA A 97 -7.52 11.75 -13.73
C ALA A 97 -9.00 11.67 -14.15
N ALA A 98 -9.76 10.79 -13.49
CA ALA A 98 -11.21 10.93 -13.36
C ALA A 98 -11.60 11.03 -11.86
N PRO A 99 -12.23 12.13 -11.40
CA PRO A 99 -12.83 12.24 -10.06
C PRO A 99 -14.13 11.40 -9.95
N PRO A 100 -14.65 11.18 -8.71
CA PRO A 100 -15.17 9.88 -8.29
C PRO A 100 -16.64 9.63 -8.66
N ALA A 101 -16.92 8.42 -9.15
CA ALA A 101 -18.23 7.79 -9.02
C ALA A 101 -18.24 6.92 -7.74
N ASP A 102 -19.13 7.34 -6.83
CA ASP A 102 -19.63 6.77 -5.57
C ASP A 102 -18.68 5.97 -4.65
N PRO A 103 -18.24 6.57 -3.51
CA PRO A 103 -17.41 5.92 -2.50
C PRO A 103 -18.22 5.00 -1.55
N ALA A 104 -19.31 4.35 -1.99
CA ALA A 104 -20.22 3.67 -1.05
C ALA A 104 -20.27 2.13 -1.13
N SER A 105 -19.59 1.47 -2.07
CA SER A 105 -19.55 -0.01 -2.06
C SER A 105 -18.50 -0.54 -1.07
N VAL A 106 -18.98 -1.28 -0.06
CA VAL A 106 -18.18 -1.92 1.00
C VAL A 106 -17.18 -2.95 0.44
N SER A 107 -17.39 -3.40 -0.79
CA SER A 107 -16.57 -4.42 -1.48
C SER A 107 -15.50 -3.85 -2.42
N SER A 108 -15.28 -2.53 -2.44
CA SER A 108 -14.24 -1.92 -3.29
C SER A 108 -12.97 -1.65 -2.49
N PRO A 109 -11.78 -2.10 -2.96
CA PRO A 109 -10.52 -1.88 -2.27
C PRO A 109 -10.18 -0.39 -2.16
N ARG A 110 -9.78 0.05 -0.97
CA ARG A 110 -9.62 1.47 -0.60
C ARG A 110 -8.45 1.71 0.34
N ILE A 111 -7.89 2.91 0.23
CA ILE A 111 -7.03 3.50 1.25
C ILE A 111 -7.94 4.21 2.27
N LEU A 112 -8.04 3.68 3.48
CA LEU A 112 -8.89 4.21 4.55
C LEU A 112 -8.32 5.49 5.15
N TRP A 113 -7.00 5.53 5.34
CA TRP A 113 -6.30 6.66 5.93
C TRP A 113 -4.85 6.71 5.46
N ARG A 114 -4.26 7.91 5.54
CA ARG A 114 -2.85 8.16 5.29
C ARG A 114 -2.30 9.09 6.36
N GLU A 115 -1.19 8.71 6.96
CA GLU A 115 -0.54 9.44 8.04
C GLU A 115 0.93 9.69 7.68
N ARG A 116 1.41 10.91 7.91
CA ARG A 116 2.84 11.24 7.75
C ARG A 116 3.56 11.03 9.07
N VAL A 117 4.53 10.13 9.08
CA VAL A 117 5.35 9.86 10.27
C VAL A 117 6.58 10.77 10.23
N GLN A 118 6.87 11.47 11.33
CA GLN A 118 7.90 12.51 11.32
C GLN A 118 9.33 11.95 11.15
N ARG A 119 9.59 10.69 11.54
CA ARG A 119 10.82 9.93 11.27
C ARG A 119 10.61 8.42 11.48
N PHE A 120 11.03 7.59 10.54
CA PHE A 120 11.38 6.20 10.83
C PHE A 120 12.78 6.14 11.46
N GLY A 121 12.91 5.56 12.66
CA GLY A 121 14.22 5.36 13.30
C GLY A 121 14.84 6.55 14.03
N GLY A 122 14.08 7.62 14.30
CA GLY A 122 14.54 8.79 15.07
C GLY A 122 14.75 8.56 16.59
N SER A 123 14.80 7.31 17.06
CA SER A 123 15.14 6.98 18.45
C SER A 123 16.48 6.27 18.47
N CYS A 124 17.57 7.04 18.50
CA CYS A 124 18.84 6.50 18.96
C CYS A 124 18.69 6.12 20.44
N GLY A 125 18.64 4.81 20.70
CA GLY A 125 19.23 4.19 21.87
C GLY A 125 18.66 4.52 23.25
N LEU A 126 17.70 3.71 23.70
CA LEU A 126 17.63 3.31 25.10
C LEU A 126 17.58 1.78 25.15
N ARG A 127 18.76 1.15 25.17
CA ARG A 127 18.87 -0.06 26.00
C ARG A 127 18.67 0.40 27.45
N PRO A 128 18.03 -0.39 28.32
CA PRO A 128 18.01 -0.09 29.74
C PRO A 128 19.46 0.04 30.23
N GLY A 129 19.84 1.24 30.69
CA GLY A 129 21.07 1.46 31.46
C GLY A 129 22.28 2.12 30.79
N GLN A 130 22.27 2.50 29.50
CA GLN A 130 23.48 3.03 28.82
C GLN A 130 23.21 4.18 27.81
N GLY A 131 22.44 5.20 28.18
CA GLY A 131 22.23 6.37 27.31
C GLY A 131 22.32 7.70 28.04
N THR A 132 23.23 8.58 27.60
CA THR A 132 23.23 10.00 27.97
C THR A 132 22.10 10.71 27.21
N PRO A 133 21.27 11.54 27.88
CA PRO A 133 20.16 12.21 27.23
C PRO A 133 20.62 13.20 26.16
N CYS A 134 19.88 13.22 25.06
CA CYS A 134 20.10 14.13 23.93
C CYS A 134 19.95 15.59 24.38
N GLY A 135 21.03 16.37 24.28
CA GLY A 135 20.97 17.84 24.37
C GLY A 135 21.39 18.51 25.68
N GLY A 136 21.95 17.78 26.66
CA GLY A 136 22.51 18.40 27.87
C GLY A 136 23.98 18.81 27.68
N LYS A 137 24.32 20.09 27.93
CA LYS A 137 25.72 20.50 28.11
C LYS A 137 26.38 19.62 29.20
N PRO A 138 27.66 19.23 29.06
CA PRO A 138 28.32 18.42 30.07
C PRO A 138 28.32 19.16 31.42
N LEU A 139 27.83 18.49 32.47
CA LEU A 139 27.91 18.94 33.85
C LEU A 139 29.31 18.62 34.40
N TRP A 140 30.32 19.35 33.93
CA TRP A 140 31.54 19.56 34.68
C TRP A 140 32.18 20.90 34.30
N SER A 141 32.12 21.84 35.24
CA SER A 141 33.09 22.90 35.48
C SER A 141 33.55 22.76 36.93
#